data_AF-W8ACQ8-F1
#
_entry.id   AF-W8ACQ8-F1
#
_cell.length_a   1.000
_cell.length_b   1.000
_cell.length_c   1.000
_cell.angle_alpha   90.00
_cell.angle_beta   90.00
_cell.angle_gamma   90.00
#
_symmetry.space_group_name_H-M   'P 1'
#
loop_
_entity.id
_entity.type
_entity.pdbx_description
1 polymer ?
#
loop_
_entity_poly.entity_id
_entity_poly.type
_entity_poly.pdbx_seq_one_letter_code
_entity_poly.pdbx_strand_id
1 'polypeptide(L)'
;MDRVTKPQKKMLITLLRETKYMEGKKEKEWYWEKIQAALNTIGPKKTIIQWKKCWRDMRLTTRKKLAELKRCQLAGGSPPPGIELNQEDNDIIDIVGTEYFYEEMNGELKPENFMSGFDYVPEHFCDAILNAAAVSNGQQQHMQHQKDQQHAAQQQQQQQQQQQQQQREQQNIIHQIVVQQQQQQQ
;
A
#
# COMPACT_ATOMS: atom_id res chain seq x y z
N MET A 1 -1.38 -13.05 3.88
CA MET A 1 -0.54 -12.66 2.73
C MET A 1 0.39 -13.80 2.38
N ASP A 2 0.44 -14.20 1.12
CA ASP A 2 1.35 -15.25 0.66
C ASP A 2 2.82 -14.85 0.85
N ARG A 3 3.63 -15.84 1.24
CA ARG A 3 5.07 -15.67 1.52
C ARG A 3 5.84 -15.43 0.22
N VAL A 4 6.87 -14.59 0.26
CA VAL A 4 7.82 -14.44 -0.86
C VAL A 4 8.49 -15.79 -1.12
N THR A 5 8.45 -16.24 -2.37
CA THR A 5 9.02 -17.53 -2.77
C THR A 5 10.54 -17.44 -2.94
N LYS A 6 11.25 -18.59 -2.87
CA LYS A 6 12.70 -18.62 -3.14
C LYS A 6 13.06 -18.08 -4.54
N PRO A 7 12.35 -18.43 -5.63
CA PRO A 7 12.61 -17.83 -6.95
C PRO A 7 12.46 -16.31 -6.97
N GLN A 8 11.46 -15.77 -6.27
CA GLN A 8 11.29 -14.31 -6.16
C GLN A 8 12.43 -13.65 -5.39
N LYS A 9 12.93 -14.25 -4.31
CA LYS A 9 14.09 -13.71 -3.58
C LYS A 9 15.35 -13.69 -4.45
N LYS A 10 15.60 -14.78 -5.16
CA LYS A 10 16.75 -14.89 -6.08
C LYS A 10 16.68 -13.84 -7.19
N MET A 11 15.52 -13.70 -7.83
CA MET A 11 15.30 -12.70 -8.87
C MET A 11 15.44 -11.27 -8.32
N LEU A 12 14.95 -11.00 -7.11
CA LEU A 12 15.08 -9.70 -6.46
C LEU A 12 16.56 -9.32 -6.26
N ILE A 13 17.38 -10.25 -5.75
CA ILE A 13 18.82 -10.07 -5.62
C ILE A 13 19.47 -9.80 -6.99
N THR A 14 19.13 -10.61 -8.00
CA THR A 14 19.68 -10.45 -9.35
C THR A 14 19.40 -9.06 -9.92
N LEU A 15 18.16 -8.59 -9.86
CA LEU A 15 17.78 -7.28 -10.39
C LEU A 15 18.41 -6.14 -9.59
N LEU A 16 18.49 -6.26 -8.26
CA LEU A 16 19.12 -5.24 -7.41
C LEU A 16 20.63 -5.12 -7.64
N ARG A 17 21.30 -6.16 -8.12
CA ARG A 17 22.71 -6.07 -8.51
C ARG A 17 22.94 -5.05 -9.62
N GLU A 18 22.01 -4.94 -10.57
CA GLU A 18 22.10 -3.96 -11.67
C GLU A 18 21.99 -2.51 -11.16
N THR A 19 21.38 -2.30 -9.98
CA THR A 19 21.22 -0.96 -9.41
C THR A 19 22.51 -0.35 -8.86
N LYS A 20 23.58 -1.15 -8.71
CA LYS A 20 24.91 -0.65 -8.32
C LYS A 20 25.45 0.42 -9.27
N TYR A 21 25.05 0.36 -10.54
CA TYR A 21 25.53 1.26 -11.59
C TYR A 21 24.60 2.47 -11.83
N MET A 22 23.53 2.62 -11.03
CA MET A 22 22.57 3.71 -11.15
C MET A 22 22.92 4.84 -10.19
N GLU A 23 23.07 6.06 -10.71
CA GLU A 23 23.43 7.24 -9.93
C GLU A 23 22.19 8.10 -9.58
N GLY A 24 21.14 8.06 -10.41
CA GLY A 24 19.97 8.91 -10.27
C GLY A 24 18.88 8.36 -9.34
N LYS A 25 18.38 9.19 -8.40
CA LYS A 25 17.23 8.85 -7.53
C LYS A 25 15.98 8.44 -8.33
N LYS A 26 15.62 9.20 -9.37
CA LYS A 26 14.47 8.88 -10.24
C LYS A 26 14.65 7.58 -11.01
N GLU A 27 15.87 7.30 -11.44
CA GLU A 27 16.21 6.07 -12.16
C GLU A 27 16.04 4.85 -11.23
N LYS A 28 16.52 4.96 -9.98
CA LYS A 28 16.32 3.94 -8.95
C LYS A 28 14.85 3.72 -8.62
N GLU A 29 14.05 4.78 -8.50
CA GLU A 29 12.61 4.69 -8.27
C GLU A 29 11.89 3.98 -9.41
N TRP A 30 12.16 4.36 -10.65
CA TRP A 30 11.60 3.70 -11.83
C TRP A 30 12.03 2.23 -11.92
N TYR A 31 13.27 1.91 -11.54
CA TYR A 31 13.76 0.55 -11.56
C TYR A 31 13.03 -0.35 -10.54
N TRP A 32 12.51 0.21 -9.45
CA TRP A 32 11.62 -0.54 -8.54
C TRP A 32 10.29 -0.95 -9.18
N GLU A 33 9.75 -0.15 -10.10
CA GLU A 33 8.56 -0.53 -10.88
C GLU A 33 8.86 -1.73 -11.77
N LYS A 34 10.04 -1.75 -12.43
CA LYS A 34 10.53 -2.91 -13.19
C LYS A 34 10.69 -4.15 -12.34
N ILE A 35 11.32 -4.01 -11.16
CA ILE A 35 11.48 -5.11 -10.20
C ILE A 35 10.13 -5.67 -9.80
N GLN A 36 9.17 -4.82 -9.44
CA GLN A 36 7.83 -5.24 -9.07
C GLN A 36 7.16 -6.02 -10.20
N ALA A 37 7.19 -5.47 -11.43
CA ALA A 37 6.60 -6.10 -12.60
C ALA A 37 7.18 -7.51 -12.83
N ALA A 38 8.52 -7.63 -12.82
CA ALA A 38 9.21 -8.91 -13.02
C ALA A 38 8.93 -9.94 -11.91
N LEU A 39 8.89 -9.53 -10.64
CA LEU A 39 8.66 -10.45 -9.52
C LEU A 39 7.21 -10.93 -9.43
N ASN A 40 6.27 -10.10 -9.85
CA ASN A 40 4.84 -10.40 -9.82
C ASN A 40 4.40 -11.36 -10.94
N THR A 41 5.24 -11.65 -11.94
CA THR A 41 4.95 -12.66 -12.97
C THR A 41 5.26 -14.09 -12.52
N ILE A 42 6.19 -14.25 -11.56
CA ILE A 42 6.73 -15.57 -11.16
C ILE A 42 6.23 -16.05 -9.78
N GLY A 43 5.32 -15.32 -9.15
CA GLY A 43 4.81 -15.69 -7.83
C GLY A 43 3.79 -14.70 -7.25
N PRO A 44 3.53 -14.76 -5.93
CA PRO A 44 2.58 -13.88 -5.28
C PRO A 44 2.88 -12.40 -5.53
N LYS A 45 1.83 -11.67 -5.91
CA LYS A 45 1.93 -10.26 -6.24
C LYS A 45 2.17 -9.43 -4.98
N LYS A 46 3.11 -8.50 -5.07
CA LYS A 46 3.43 -7.54 -4.01
C LYS A 46 3.62 -6.14 -4.58
N THR A 47 3.48 -5.15 -3.70
CA THR A 47 3.76 -3.75 -4.01
C THR A 47 5.25 -3.45 -3.90
N ILE A 48 5.69 -2.33 -4.49
CA ILE A 48 7.08 -1.86 -4.35
C ILE A 48 7.47 -1.73 -2.86
N ILE A 49 6.57 -1.21 -2.03
CA ILE A 49 6.79 -1.07 -0.58
C ILE A 49 7.11 -2.42 0.06
N GLN A 50 6.34 -3.45 -0.27
CA GLN A 50 6.56 -4.80 0.24
C GLN A 50 7.88 -5.41 -0.26
N TRP A 51 8.29 -5.12 -1.50
CA TRP A 51 9.57 -5.56 -2.04
C TRP A 51 10.76 -4.86 -1.39
N LYS A 52 10.67 -3.53 -1.17
CA LYS A 52 11.65 -2.76 -0.41
C LYS A 52 11.79 -3.29 1.03
N LYS A 53 10.67 -3.64 1.67
CA LYS A 53 10.68 -4.29 2.99
C LYS A 53 11.36 -5.66 2.93
N CYS A 54 11.02 -6.49 1.96
CA CYS A 54 11.66 -7.81 1.78
C CYS A 54 13.18 -7.68 1.64
N TRP A 55 13.65 -6.73 0.83
CA TRP A 55 15.08 -6.44 0.67
C TRP A 55 15.74 -5.99 1.98
N ARG A 56 15.08 -5.10 2.73
CA ARG A 56 15.53 -4.67 4.07
C ARG A 56 15.69 -5.88 5.01
N ASP A 57 14.68 -6.73 5.11
CA ASP A 57 14.68 -7.89 6.00
C ASP A 57 15.80 -8.88 5.62
N MET A 58 16.07 -9.06 4.32
CA MET A 58 17.17 -9.91 3.81
C MET A 58 18.54 -9.35 4.21
N ARG A 59 18.77 -8.03 4.03
CA ARG A 59 20.01 -7.37 4.48
C ARG A 59 20.19 -7.46 5.99
N LEU A 60 19.14 -7.21 6.77
CA LEU A 60 19.19 -7.31 8.24
C LEU A 60 19.55 -8.72 8.71
N THR A 61 19.00 -9.74 8.05
CA THR A 61 19.31 -11.14 8.35
C THR A 61 20.77 -11.46 8.03
N THR A 62 21.26 -11.03 6.87
CA THR A 62 22.65 -11.19 6.44
C THR A 62 23.62 -10.52 7.42
N ARG A 63 23.32 -9.28 7.83
CA ARG A 63 24.09 -8.53 8.84
C ARG A 63 24.21 -9.28 10.15
N LYS A 64 23.10 -9.82 10.67
CA LYS A 64 23.09 -10.57 11.94
C LYS A 64 23.97 -11.81 11.87
N LYS A 65 23.92 -12.55 10.75
CA LYS A 65 24.81 -13.69 10.53
C LYS A 65 26.28 -13.27 10.51
N LEU A 66 26.60 -12.21 9.77
CA LEU A 66 27.98 -11.70 9.68
C LEU A 66 28.51 -11.22 11.04
N ALA A 67 27.67 -10.57 11.84
CA ALA A 67 28.01 -10.09 13.17
C ALA A 67 28.38 -11.24 14.10
N GLU A 68 27.55 -12.28 14.07
CA GLU A 68 27.73 -13.46 14.90
C GLU A 68 28.99 -14.24 14.51
N LEU A 69 29.22 -14.41 13.20
CA LEU A 69 30.46 -15.03 12.69
C LEU A 69 31.71 -14.26 13.15
N LYS A 70 31.70 -12.93 13.05
CA LYS A 70 32.81 -12.08 13.50
C LYS A 70 33.00 -12.15 15.01
N ARG A 71 31.91 -12.15 15.78
CA ARG A 71 31.93 -12.26 17.25
C ARG A 71 32.57 -13.57 17.69
N CYS A 72 32.18 -14.70 17.08
CA CYS A 72 32.77 -16.01 17.35
C CYS A 72 34.26 -16.05 17.01
N GLN A 73 34.65 -15.50 15.85
CA GLN A 73 36.05 -15.41 15.43
C GLN A 73 36.90 -14.62 16.44
N LEU A 74 36.41 -13.48 16.94
CA LEU A 74 37.11 -12.66 17.94
C LEU A 74 37.18 -13.33 19.31
N ALA A 75 36.15 -14.07 19.70
CA ALA A 75 36.11 -14.82 20.96
C ALA A 75 36.94 -16.12 20.93
N GLY A 76 37.58 -16.45 19.80
CA GLY A 76 38.34 -17.70 19.62
C GLY A 76 37.46 -18.96 19.60
N GLY A 77 36.16 -18.81 19.36
CA GLY A 77 35.18 -19.90 19.35
C GLY A 77 34.69 -20.23 17.94
N SER A 78 34.09 -21.42 17.79
CA SER A 78 33.38 -21.77 16.56
C SER A 78 31.98 -21.14 16.53
N PRO A 79 31.45 -20.76 15.35
CA PRO A 79 30.08 -20.31 15.20
C PRO A 79 29.05 -21.35 15.70
N PRO A 80 27.87 -20.92 16.16
CA PRO A 80 26.79 -21.84 16.48
C PRO A 80 26.38 -22.70 15.25
N PRO A 81 25.98 -23.97 15.46
CA PRO A 81 25.47 -24.81 14.37
C PRO A 81 24.32 -24.13 13.61
N GLY A 82 24.44 -24.02 12.28
CA GLY A 82 23.42 -23.45 11.42
C GLY A 82 23.55 -21.94 11.13
N ILE A 83 24.55 -21.25 11.69
CA ILE A 83 24.91 -19.89 11.28
C ILE A 83 25.99 -19.96 10.22
N GLU A 84 25.53 -19.94 8.96
CA GLU A 84 26.38 -19.92 7.78
C GLU A 84 25.85 -18.90 6.77
N LEU A 85 26.77 -18.28 6.03
CA LEU A 85 26.44 -17.44 4.89
C LEU A 85 26.20 -18.34 3.68
N ASN A 86 24.97 -18.33 3.18
CA ASN A 86 24.63 -19.02 1.95
C ASN A 86 24.89 -18.12 0.73
N GLN A 87 24.64 -18.62 -0.48
CA GLN A 87 24.85 -17.83 -1.70
C GLN A 87 24.04 -16.54 -1.73
N GLU A 88 22.80 -16.54 -1.23
CA GLU A 88 21.97 -15.32 -1.18
C GLU A 88 22.60 -14.28 -0.24
N ASP A 89 23.11 -14.70 0.91
CA ASP A 89 23.79 -13.81 1.86
C ASP A 89 25.06 -13.20 1.22
N ASN A 90 25.86 -14.02 0.52
CA ASN A 90 27.07 -13.55 -0.18
C ASN A 90 26.74 -12.59 -1.32
N ASP A 91 25.69 -12.85 -2.08
CA ASP A 91 25.23 -11.96 -3.14
C ASP A 91 24.75 -10.62 -2.56
N ILE A 92 24.04 -10.64 -1.44
CA ILE A 92 23.64 -9.44 -0.71
C ILE A 92 24.88 -8.66 -0.28
N ILE A 93 25.86 -9.33 0.34
CA ILE A 93 27.12 -8.71 0.79
C ILE A 93 27.83 -8.03 -0.38
N ASP A 94 27.94 -8.71 -1.53
CA ASP A 94 28.52 -8.08 -2.72
C ASP A 94 27.72 -6.84 -3.11
N ILE A 95 26.38 -6.92 -3.20
CA ILE A 95 25.53 -5.81 -3.64
C ILE A 95 25.67 -4.57 -2.74
N VAL A 96 25.65 -4.73 -1.42
CA VAL A 96 25.72 -3.57 -0.49
C VAL A 96 27.15 -3.13 -0.15
N GLY A 97 28.14 -4.01 -0.36
CA GLY A 97 29.49 -3.80 0.13
C GLY A 97 29.68 -4.36 1.54
N THR A 98 30.89 -4.80 1.85
CA THR A 98 31.23 -5.34 3.18
C THR A 98 31.30 -4.25 4.25
N GLU A 99 31.76 -3.06 3.86
CA GLU A 99 31.84 -1.84 4.65
C GLU A 99 30.48 -1.41 5.21
N TYR A 100 29.40 -1.64 4.44
CA TYR A 100 28.02 -1.38 4.84
C TYR A 100 27.66 -2.07 6.15
N PHE A 101 28.19 -3.28 6.38
CA PHE A 101 27.86 -4.04 7.57
C PHE A 101 28.76 -3.72 8.76
N TYR A 102 29.98 -3.22 8.54
CA TYR A 102 30.99 -3.06 9.60
C TYR A 102 30.87 -1.77 10.39
N GLU A 103 30.40 -0.66 9.80
CA GLU A 103 30.22 0.61 10.52
C GLU A 103 29.12 0.52 11.60
N GLU A 104 28.09 -0.31 11.39
CA GLU A 104 26.94 -0.47 12.28
C GLU A 104 27.16 -1.52 13.40
N MET A 105 28.22 -2.34 13.34
CA MET A 105 28.48 -3.38 14.35
C MET A 105 28.99 -2.84 15.69
N ASN A 106 29.27 -1.54 15.75
CA ASN A 106 29.83 -0.86 16.92
C ASN A 106 28.75 -0.45 17.95
N GLY A 107 27.51 -0.91 17.78
CA GLY A 107 26.43 -0.75 18.77
C GLY A 107 25.55 0.49 18.61
N GLU A 108 25.90 1.44 17.74
CA GLU A 108 25.02 2.55 17.35
C GLU A 108 24.37 2.29 15.98
N LEU A 109 23.09 1.94 15.99
CA LEU A 109 22.25 2.03 14.80
C LEU A 109 22.04 3.52 14.47
N LYS A 110 22.91 4.11 13.65
CA LYS A 110 22.67 5.48 13.17
C LYS A 110 21.61 5.46 12.05
N PRO A 111 20.43 6.08 12.24
CA PRO A 111 19.42 6.13 11.19
C PRO A 111 19.86 6.96 9.97
N GLU A 112 20.88 7.80 10.12
CA GLU A 112 21.28 8.81 9.13
C GLU A 112 22.10 8.25 7.95
N ASN A 113 22.88 7.17 8.15
CA ASN A 113 23.60 6.50 7.04
C ASN A 113 22.72 5.48 6.30
N PHE A 114 21.50 5.23 6.78
CA PHE A 114 20.73 4.06 6.37
C PHE A 114 20.26 4.12 4.91
N MET A 115 19.98 5.31 4.35
CA MET A 115 19.20 5.44 3.11
C MET A 115 19.42 6.73 2.29
N SER A 116 20.67 7.17 2.07
CA SER A 116 20.91 8.26 1.09
C SER A 116 20.74 7.80 -0.37
N GLY A 117 20.92 6.49 -0.65
CA GLY A 117 20.85 5.93 -2.00
C GLY A 117 19.50 5.36 -2.42
N PHE A 118 18.59 5.13 -1.47
CA PHE A 118 17.23 4.64 -1.69
C PHE A 118 16.37 5.25 -0.60
N ASP A 119 15.44 6.14 -0.90
CA ASP A 119 14.68 6.88 0.11
C ASP A 119 13.93 5.96 1.08
N TYR A 120 14.27 6.09 2.36
CA TYR A 120 13.55 5.48 3.47
C TYR A 120 12.18 6.12 3.57
N VAL A 121 11.13 5.30 3.40
CA VAL A 121 9.82 5.63 3.92
C VAL A 121 9.73 4.94 5.29
N PRO A 122 9.65 5.70 6.40
CA PRO A 122 9.48 5.14 7.74
C PRO A 122 8.29 4.19 7.80
N GLU A 123 8.41 3.10 8.56
CA GLU A 123 7.43 2.00 8.65
C GLU A 123 6.01 2.51 8.96
N HIS A 124 5.90 3.53 9.82
CA HIS A 124 4.62 4.16 10.16
C HIS A 124 3.94 4.86 8.98
N PHE A 125 4.69 5.29 7.97
CA PHE A 125 4.12 5.97 6.81
C PHE A 125 3.59 4.97 5.78
N CYS A 126 4.20 3.79 5.64
CA CYS A 126 3.66 2.72 4.80
C CYS A 126 2.38 2.12 5.39
N ASP A 127 2.35 1.87 6.69
CA ASP A 127 1.14 1.42 7.39
C ASP A 127 0.08 2.52 7.40
N ALA A 128 0.45 3.79 7.58
CA ALA A 128 -0.49 4.90 7.46
C ALA A 128 -1.02 5.08 6.03
N ILE A 129 -0.22 4.89 4.97
CA ILE A 129 -0.71 4.94 3.58
C ILE A 129 -1.63 3.75 3.29
N LEU A 130 -1.26 2.53 3.69
CA LEU A 130 -2.10 1.35 3.47
C LEU A 130 -3.40 1.43 4.27
N ASN A 131 -3.35 1.92 5.50
CA ASN A 131 -4.51 2.16 6.34
C ASN A 131 -5.35 3.35 5.83
N ALA A 132 -4.73 4.45 5.40
CA ALA A 132 -5.42 5.59 4.81
C ALA A 132 -6.07 5.23 3.47
N ALA A 133 -5.48 4.35 2.66
CA ALA A 133 -6.07 3.83 1.43
C ALA A 133 -7.25 2.88 1.71
N ALA A 134 -7.19 2.10 2.79
CA ALA A 134 -8.31 1.29 3.25
C ALA A 134 -9.44 2.15 3.84
N VAL A 135 -9.09 3.19 4.61
CA VAL A 135 -10.02 4.17 5.19
C VAL A 135 -10.65 5.03 4.10
N SER A 136 -9.91 5.50 3.09
CA SER A 136 -10.46 6.31 1.99
C SER A 136 -11.44 5.52 1.13
N ASN A 137 -11.20 4.23 0.88
CA ASN A 137 -12.17 3.34 0.26
C ASN A 137 -13.42 3.16 1.13
N GLY A 138 -13.28 3.03 2.46
CA GLY A 138 -14.41 2.95 3.38
C GLY A 138 -15.19 4.26 3.51
N GLN A 139 -14.51 5.41 3.49
CA GLN A 139 -15.09 6.74 3.63
C GLN A 139 -15.78 7.19 2.33
N GLN A 140 -15.25 6.81 1.15
CA GLN A 140 -15.94 7.00 -0.13
C GLN A 140 -17.21 6.16 -0.21
N GLN A 141 -17.18 4.89 0.23
CA GLN A 141 -18.38 4.06 0.27
C GLN A 141 -19.43 4.60 1.24
N HIS A 142 -19.02 5.11 2.41
CA HIS A 142 -19.94 5.70 3.39
C HIS A 142 -20.54 7.03 2.90
N MET A 143 -19.74 7.93 2.31
CA MET A 143 -20.26 9.19 1.75
C MET A 143 -21.16 8.93 0.54
N GLN A 144 -20.84 7.95 -0.32
CA GLN A 144 -21.68 7.59 -1.46
C GLN A 144 -23.04 7.08 -0.98
N HIS A 145 -23.07 6.17 0.02
CA HIS A 145 -24.31 5.65 0.57
C HIS A 145 -25.16 6.74 1.23
N GLN A 146 -24.54 7.70 1.91
CA GLN A 146 -25.24 8.83 2.53
C GLN A 146 -25.81 9.80 1.48
N LYS A 147 -25.08 10.03 0.38
CA LYS A 147 -25.54 10.87 -0.74
C LYS A 147 -26.71 10.21 -1.49
N ASP A 148 -26.64 8.90 -1.70
CA ASP A 148 -27.70 8.13 -2.36
C ASP A 148 -28.97 8.09 -1.49
N GLN A 149 -28.83 7.99 -0.16
CA GLN A 149 -29.95 8.09 0.78
C GLN A 149 -30.61 9.48 0.78
N GLN A 150 -29.81 10.55 0.73
CA GLN A 150 -30.33 11.92 0.65
C GLN A 150 -31.04 12.18 -0.69
N HIS A 151 -30.49 11.70 -1.80
CA HIS A 151 -31.13 11.80 -3.12
C HIS A 151 -32.47 11.03 -3.15
N ALA A 152 -32.51 9.82 -2.60
CA ALA A 152 -33.74 9.03 -2.54
C ALA A 152 -34.83 9.71 -1.69
N ALA A 153 -34.47 10.26 -0.53
CA ALA A 153 -35.41 11.00 0.32
C ALA A 153 -35.95 12.26 -0.37
N GLN A 154 -35.09 13.01 -1.05
CA GLN A 154 -35.48 14.23 -1.76
C GLN A 154 -36.40 13.93 -2.95
N GLN A 155 -36.14 12.82 -3.67
CA GLN A 155 -36.96 12.38 -4.79
C GLN A 155 -38.36 11.92 -4.32
N GLN A 156 -38.43 11.20 -3.19
CA GLN A 156 -39.71 10.80 -2.59
C GLN A 156 -40.55 12.02 -2.17
N GLN A 157 -39.92 13.04 -1.60
CA GLN A 157 -40.61 14.24 -1.14
C GLN A 157 -41.18 15.06 -2.31
N GLN A 158 -40.43 15.16 -3.42
CA GLN A 158 -40.92 15.79 -4.65
C GLN A 158 -42.12 15.04 -5.25
N GLN A 159 -42.07 13.71 -5.27
CA GLN A 159 -43.15 12.90 -5.83
C GLN A 159 -44.44 13.04 -5.01
N GLN A 160 -44.31 13.14 -3.68
CA GLN A 160 -45.44 13.34 -2.78
C GLN A 160 -46.08 14.73 -2.93
N GLN A 161 -45.26 15.77 -3.15
CA GLN A 161 -45.77 17.13 -3.43
C GLN A 161 -46.52 17.19 -4.77
N GLN A 162 -46.00 16.54 -5.82
CA GLN A 162 -46.69 16.48 -7.11
C GLN A 162 -48.06 15.77 -7.01
N GLN A 163 -48.14 14.66 -6.26
CA GLN A 163 -49.43 13.98 -6.04
C GLN A 163 -50.43 14.86 -5.29
N GLN A 164 -50.01 15.57 -4.24
CA GLN A 164 -50.89 16.51 -3.54
C GLN A 164 -51.37 17.64 -4.45
N GLN A 165 -50.51 18.15 -5.33
CA GLN A 165 -50.88 19.21 -6.25
C GLN A 165 -51.91 18.73 -7.27
N GLN A 166 -51.72 17.54 -7.85
CA GLN A 166 -52.71 16.92 -8.74
C GLN A 166 -54.05 16.67 -8.03
N GLN A 167 -54.04 16.23 -6.77
CA GLN A 167 -55.27 16.06 -6.00
C GLN A 167 -56.00 17.39 -5.78
N ARG A 168 -55.28 18.47 -5.45
CA ARG A 168 -55.88 19.80 -5.31
C ARG A 168 -56.46 20.31 -6.61
N GLU A 169 -55.77 20.11 -7.73
CA GLU A 169 -56.28 20.48 -9.04
C GLU A 169 -57.55 19.71 -9.39
N GLN A 170 -57.58 18.40 -9.15
CA GLN A 170 -58.81 17.61 -9.34
C GLN A 170 -59.96 18.09 -8.48
N GLN A 171 -59.72 18.41 -7.20
CA GLN A 171 -60.75 18.97 -6.32
C GLN A 171 -61.26 20.33 -6.82
N ASN A 172 -60.37 21.19 -7.32
CA ASN A 172 -60.75 22.48 -7.89
C ASN A 172 -61.60 22.32 -9.16
N ILE A 173 -61.25 21.36 -10.03
CA ILE A 173 -62.03 21.05 -11.24
C ILE A 173 -63.42 20.55 -10.84
N ILE A 174 -63.51 19.60 -9.91
CA ILE A 174 -64.79 19.08 -9.41
C ILE A 174 -65.63 20.20 -8.83
N HIS A 175 -65.03 21.08 -8.00
CA HIS A 175 -65.74 22.22 -7.43
C HIS A 175 -66.29 23.16 -8.50
N GLN A 176 -65.50 23.49 -9.53
CA GLN A 176 -65.97 24.33 -10.63
C GLN A 176 -67.11 23.69 -11.41
N ILE A 177 -67.06 22.38 -11.68
CA ILE A 177 -68.15 21.65 -12.35
C ILE A 177 -69.43 21.73 -11.52
N VAL A 178 -69.33 21.54 -10.20
CA VAL A 178 -70.50 21.62 -9.29
C VAL A 178 -71.09 23.02 -9.30
N VAL A 179 -70.26 24.07 -9.18
CA VAL A 179 -70.71 25.47 -9.21
C VAL A 179 -71.38 25.80 -10.55
N GLN A 180 -70.81 25.33 -11.67
CA GLN A 180 -71.35 25.59 -13.00
C GLN A 180 -72.69 24.87 -13.25
N GLN A 181 -72.85 23.63 -12.76
CA GLN A 181 -74.15 22.95 -12.80
C GLN A 181 -75.21 23.67 -11.96
N GLN A 182 -74.84 24.23 -10.81
CA GLN A 182 -75.75 24.94 -9.93
C GLN A 182 -76.25 26.26 -10.54
N GLN A 183 -75.42 26.92 -11.34
CA GLN A 183 -75.79 28.13 -12.09
C GLN A 183 -76.70 27.85 -13.29
N GLN A 184 -76.69 26.64 -13.85
CA GLN A 184 -77.59 26.26 -14.96
C GLN A 184 -78.98 25.83 -14.51
N GLN A 185 -79.20 25.68 -13.20
CA GLN A 185 -80.49 25.30 -12.60
C GLN A 185 -81.24 26.49 -11.97
N GLN A 186 -80.74 27.72 -12.14
CA GLN A 186 -81.42 28.99 -11.81
C GLN A 186 -81.74 29.75 -13.09
#